data_AF-A0A7K3W921-F1
#
_entry.id   AF-A0A7K3W921-F1
#
_cell.length_a   1.000
_cell.length_b   1.000
_cell.length_c   1.000
_cell.angle_alpha   90.00
_cell.angle_beta   90.00
_cell.angle_gamma   90.00
#
_symmetry.space_group_name_H-M   'P 1'
#
loop_
_entity.id
_entity.type
_entity.pdbx_description
1 polymer ?
#
loop_
_entity_poly.entity_id
_entity_poly.type
_entity_poly.pdbx_seq_one_letter_code
_entity_poly.pdbx_strand_id
1 'polypeptide(L)' 'TPGVVRGNTWFLRNSTSSGVSDVAFAYGDPTDRPVVGDWDGNGSTTPGITRGNTWFLRNSTSSGVSDVTLQYGG' A
#
# COMPACT_ATOMS: atom_id res chain seq x y z
N THR A 1 -4.67 -9.55 6.31
CA THR A 1 -4.54 -9.46 4.83
C THR A 1 -3.13 -9.83 4.43
N PRO A 2 -2.87 -11.00 3.80
CA PRO A 2 -1.56 -11.29 3.26
C PRO A 2 -1.44 -10.66 1.85
N GLY A 3 -0.60 -9.63 1.73
CA GLY A 3 -0.13 -9.09 0.45
C GLY A 3 1.33 -9.50 0.21
N VAL A 4 1.74 -9.66 -1.04
CA VAL A 4 3.14 -9.92 -1.42
C VAL A 4 3.65 -8.74 -2.23
N VAL A 5 4.86 -8.28 -1.92
CA VAL A 5 5.56 -7.24 -2.70
C VAL A 5 6.78 -7.87 -3.38
N ARG A 6 6.91 -7.68 -4.69
CA ARG A 6 8.10 -8.08 -5.47
C ARG A 6 8.63 -6.86 -6.22
N GLY A 7 9.76 -6.32 -5.75
CA GLY A 7 10.26 -5.02 -6.22
C GLY A 7 9.27 -3.91 -5.89
N ASN A 8 8.84 -3.15 -6.89
CA ASN A 8 7.82 -2.10 -6.75
C ASN A 8 6.40 -2.55 -7.06
N THR A 9 6.23 -3.83 -7.40
CA THR A 9 4.92 -4.37 -7.76
C THR A 9 4.23 -4.91 -6.52
N TRP A 10 3.08 -4.33 -6.23
CA TRP A 10 2.20 -4.70 -5.15
C TRP A 10 1.19 -5.73 -5.61
N PHE A 11 1.14 -6.88 -4.95
CA PHE A 11 0.08 -7.87 -5.11
C PHE A 11 -0.83 -7.81 -3.89
N LEU A 12 -1.88 -6.99 -3.97
CA LEU A 12 -2.85 -6.83 -2.89
C LEU A 12 -4.03 -7.78 -3.08
N ARG A 13 -4.55 -8.28 -1.97
CA ARG A 13 -5.75 -9.11 -1.94
C ARG A 13 -6.75 -8.54 -0.95
N ASN A 14 -7.92 -8.14 -1.46
CA ASN A 14 -8.96 -7.45 -0.69
C ASN A 14 -10.05 -8.43 -0.18
N SER A 15 -9.70 -9.70 0.08
CA SER A 15 -10.62 -10.70 0.61
C SER A 15 -9.92 -11.71 1.54
N THR A 16 -10.67 -12.23 2.52
CA THR A 16 -10.20 -13.19 3.54
C THR A 16 -10.30 -14.66 3.11
N SER A 17 -10.62 -14.97 1.84
CA SER A 17 -10.63 -16.34 1.30
C SER A 17 -9.25 -16.74 0.74
N SER A 18 -9.01 -18.01 0.40
CA SER A 18 -7.79 -18.50 -0.29
C SER A 18 -7.93 -18.37 -1.83
N GLY A 19 -6.84 -18.11 -2.58
CA GLY A 19 -6.89 -17.74 -4.01
C GLY A 19 -5.84 -16.71 -4.49
N VAL A 20 -5.79 -16.51 -5.81
CA VAL A 20 -4.82 -15.68 -6.57
C VAL A 20 -4.99 -14.18 -6.26
N SER A 21 -3.93 -13.37 -6.37
CA SER A 21 -3.96 -11.92 -6.09
C SER A 21 -4.90 -11.14 -7.02
N ASP A 22 -5.77 -10.30 -6.46
CA ASP A 22 -6.82 -9.60 -7.24
C ASP A 22 -6.28 -8.38 -8.02
N VAL A 23 -5.20 -7.74 -7.56
CA VAL A 23 -4.66 -6.53 -8.21
C VAL A 23 -3.13 -6.49 -8.16
N ALA A 24 -2.51 -6.16 -9.29
CA ALA A 24 -1.08 -5.90 -9.42
C ALA A 24 -0.83 -4.49 -9.97
N PHE A 25 -0.15 -3.63 -9.21
CA PHE A 25 0.24 -2.28 -9.67
C PHE A 25 1.57 -1.84 -9.04
N ALA A 26 2.23 -0.88 -9.67
CA ALA A 26 3.45 -0.27 -9.13
C ALA A 26 3.11 0.95 -8.26
N TYR A 27 3.72 1.05 -7.08
CA TYR A 27 3.58 2.20 -6.19
C TYR A 27 4.81 2.37 -5.30
N GLY A 28 5.38 3.58 -5.30
CA GLY A 28 6.66 3.90 -4.66
C GLY A 28 7.89 3.55 -5.50
N ASP A 29 9.07 3.82 -4.94
CA ASP A 29 10.40 3.55 -5.49
C ASP A 29 11.03 2.30 -4.85
N PRO A 30 12.01 1.63 -5.48
CA PRO A 30 12.55 0.34 -4.99
C PRO A 30 13.13 0.40 -3.58
N THR A 31 13.51 1.59 -3.12
CA THR A 31 14.07 1.86 -1.80
C THR A 31 13.01 2.09 -0.72
N ASP A 32 11.75 2.23 -1.11
CA ASP A 32 10.67 2.51 -0.16
C ASP A 32 10.22 1.23 0.54
N ARG A 33 9.74 1.38 1.78
CA ARG A 33 9.18 0.26 2.53
C ARG A 33 7.67 0.19 2.33
N PRO A 34 7.13 -0.94 1.85
CA PRO A 34 5.69 -1.11 1.69
C PRO A 34 4.99 -1.22 3.04
N VAL A 35 3.86 -0.53 3.21
CA VAL A 35 2.90 -0.66 4.32
C VAL A 35 1.47 -0.87 3.81
N VAL A 36 0.63 -1.56 4.57
CA VAL A 36 -0.79 -1.76 4.24
C VAL A 36 -1.66 -1.42 5.45
N GLY A 37 -2.82 -0.83 5.21
CA GLY A 37 -3.73 -0.42 6.27
C GLY A 37 -5.05 0.11 5.74
N ASP A 38 -6.01 0.30 6.64
CA ASP A 38 -7.23 1.06 6.36
C ASP A 38 -6.99 2.49 6.84
N TRP A 39 -6.65 3.38 5.90
CA TRP A 39 -6.22 4.75 6.23
C TRP A 39 -7.39 5.74 6.33
N ASP A 40 -8.54 5.42 5.72
CA ASP A 40 -9.73 6.26 5.69
C ASP A 40 -10.88 5.71 6.55
N GLY A 41 -10.69 4.54 7.19
CA GLY A 41 -11.65 3.93 8.10
C GLY A 41 -12.84 3.31 7.38
N ASN A 42 -12.72 3.01 6.09
CA ASN A 42 -13.81 2.48 5.27
C ASN A 42 -13.95 0.94 5.35
N GLY A 43 -13.06 0.27 6.09
CA GLY A 43 -13.01 -1.18 6.27
C GLY A 43 -12.17 -1.92 5.22
N SER A 44 -11.59 -1.22 4.24
CA SER A 44 -10.75 -1.79 3.18
C SER A 44 -9.28 -1.54 3.44
N THR A 45 -8.46 -2.58 3.29
CA THR A 45 -7.01 -2.43 3.34
C THR A 45 -6.48 -1.90 2.00
N THR A 46 -5.73 -0.81 2.05
CA THR A 46 -5.19 -0.09 0.89
C THR A 46 -3.65 0.11 1.04
N PRO A 47 -2.92 0.33 -0.07
CA PRO A 47 -1.46 0.37 -0.06
C PRO A 47 -0.91 1.70 0.49
N GLY A 48 0.31 1.67 1.01
CA GLY A 48 1.09 2.85 1.37
C GLY A 48 2.58 2.54 1.29
N ILE A 49 3.42 3.57 1.22
CA ILE A 49 4.88 3.42 1.31
C ILE A 49 5.46 4.34 2.37
N THR A 50 6.62 3.96 2.94
CA THR A 50 7.40 4.82 3.82
C THR A 50 8.79 5.06 3.24
N ARG A 51 9.21 6.32 3.30
CA ARG A 51 10.51 6.81 2.84
C ARG A 51 11.11 7.68 3.94
N GLY A 52 12.05 7.10 4.68
CA GLY A 52 12.53 7.71 5.93
C GLY A 52 11.38 7.85 6.92
N ASN A 53 11.12 9.09 7.35
CA ASN A 53 10.07 9.42 8.32
C ASN A 53 8.79 9.91 7.63
N THR A 54 8.74 9.90 6.30
CA THR A 54 7.59 10.32 5.50
C THR A 54 6.81 9.10 5.03
N TRP A 55 5.49 9.16 5.22
CA TRP A 55 4.52 8.14 4.85
C TRP A 55 3.66 8.68 3.71
N PHE A 56 3.47 7.85 2.69
CA PHE A 56 2.72 8.15 1.48
C PHE A 56 1.62 7.10 1.32
N LEU A 57 0.44 7.41 1.83
CA LEU A 57 -0.70 6.50 1.92
C LEU A 57 -1.65 6.73 0.75
N ARG A 58 -2.35 5.66 0.36
CA ARG A 58 -3.30 5.70 -0.73
C ARG A 58 -4.55 4.95 -0.35
N ASN A 59 -5.71 5.50 -0.66
CA ASN A 59 -7.04 4.95 -0.35
C ASN A 59 -7.61 4.12 -1.52
N SER A 60 -6.75 3.76 -2.49
CA SER A 60 -7.12 2.97 -3.66
C SER A 60 -6.01 2.00 -4.03
N THR A 61 -6.38 0.87 -4.63
CA THR A 61 -5.45 -0.18 -5.10
C THR A 61 -5.01 0.07 -6.54
N SER A 62 -4.42 1.23 -6.82
CA SER A 62 -3.99 1.63 -8.16
C SER A 62 -2.61 2.31 -8.15
N SER A 63 -2.03 2.59 -9.33
CA SER A 63 -0.81 3.37 -9.50
C SER A 63 -1.08 4.88 -9.54
N GLY A 64 -0.12 5.73 -9.19
CA GLY A 64 -0.30 7.20 -9.13
C GLY A 64 0.20 7.80 -7.81
N VAL A 65 -0.13 9.06 -7.55
CA VAL A 65 0.30 9.81 -6.35
C VAL A 65 -0.43 9.35 -5.08
N SER A 66 0.14 9.67 -3.93
CA SER A 66 -0.45 9.42 -2.61
C SER A 66 -1.67 10.31 -2.36
N ASP A 67 -2.68 9.76 -1.69
CA ASP A 67 -3.83 10.51 -1.19
C ASP A 67 -3.49 11.26 0.10
N VAL A 68 -2.62 10.67 0.94
CA VAL A 68 -2.17 11.28 2.20
C VAL A 68 -0.66 11.20 2.29
N THR A 69 -0.03 12.35 2.58
CA THR A 69 1.39 12.43 2.92
C THR A 69 1.54 12.96 4.33
N LEU A 70 2.18 12.20 5.21
CA LEU A 70 2.40 12.61 6.59
C LEU A 70 3.82 12.29 7.04
N GLN A 71 4.36 13.10 7.95
CA GLN A 71 5.62 12.83 8.61
C GLN A 71 5.36 12.25 9.99
N TYR A 72 6.00 11.13 10.32
CA TYR A 72 5.82 10.44 11.59
C TYR A 72 7.18 10.20 12.28
N GLY A 73 7.25 10.53 13.57
CA GLY A 73 8.45 10.34 14.41
C GLY A 73 9.51 11.43 14.23
N GLY A 74 9.23 12.65 14.69
CA GLY A 74 10.23 13.73 14.85
C GLY A 74 11.01 13.60 16.14
#